data_AF-A0A2E4YB40-F1
#
_entry.id   AF-A0A2E4YB40-F1
#
_cell.length_a   1.000
_cell.length_b   1.000
_cell.length_c   1.000
_cell.angle_alpha   90.00
_cell.angle_beta   90.00
_cell.angle_gamma   90.00
#
_symmetry.space_group_name_H-M   'P 1'
#
loop_
_entity.id
_entity.type
_entity.pdbx_description
1 polymer ?
#
loop_
_entity_poly.entity_id
_entity_poly.type
_entity_poly.pdbx_seq_one_letter_code
_entity_poly.pdbx_strand_id
1 'polypeptide(L)'
;MAEEVVRCYLDNPPYYGRSGFSHATLVKQLCGSTRTWDPVRKLWGTRCTDALQDLVASGKWHPVGIEHEWKGHFQRAAQKHREDAQAQWNAQQEAQKAEAAAAEAAAAALKRRTPASWVIASRTPKKPKDATASARAPEAPRASAPRAPSEPLTRTGVEPTPTEVAECARLGVTHEAIAFSDTLNMLGPRGTLSNEGRILRWCLALTSEARYEFERSADYFEPNVYLPVAEEKHRKFAADLNAQAIEHAAPALA
;
A
#
# COMPACT_ATOMS: atom_id res chain seq x y z
N MET A 1 31.33 -21.43 -15.89
CA MET A 1 30.71 -20.17 -16.33
C MET A 1 29.20 -20.31 -16.55
N ALA A 2 28.72 -21.24 -17.39
CA ALA A 2 27.28 -21.43 -17.63
C ALA A 2 26.43 -21.56 -16.35
N GLU A 3 26.88 -22.36 -15.38
CA GLU A 3 26.16 -22.57 -14.11
C GLU A 3 26.04 -21.29 -13.27
N GLU A 4 27.09 -20.46 -13.25
CA GLU A 4 27.09 -19.21 -12.49
C GLU A 4 26.16 -18.18 -13.12
N VAL A 5 26.17 -18.05 -14.45
CA VAL A 5 25.26 -17.15 -15.17
C VAL A 5 23.80 -17.59 -14.98
N VAL A 6 23.53 -18.90 -15.08
CA VAL A 6 22.20 -19.46 -14.83
C VAL A 6 21.75 -19.20 -13.39
N ARG A 7 22.63 -19.41 -12.40
CA ARG A 7 22.33 -19.12 -11.00
C ARG A 7 22.03 -17.63 -10.79
N CYS A 8 22.87 -16.73 -11.30
CA CYS A 8 22.63 -15.29 -11.24
C CYS A 8 21.29 -14.91 -11.87
N TYR A 9 20.88 -15.55 -12.96
CA TYR A 9 19.57 -15.30 -13.55
C TYR A 9 18.42 -15.76 -12.63
N LEU A 10 18.52 -16.95 -12.03
CA LEU A 10 17.47 -17.53 -11.17
C LEU A 10 17.33 -16.80 -9.82
N ASP A 11 18.42 -16.25 -9.31
CA ASP A 11 18.43 -15.50 -8.04
C ASP A 11 17.85 -14.08 -8.17
N ASN A 12 17.66 -13.58 -9.40
CA ASN A 12 17.26 -12.19 -9.66
C ASN A 12 15.93 -12.10 -10.43
N PRO A 13 14.77 -12.39 -9.79
CA PRO A 13 13.47 -12.09 -10.39
C PRO A 13 13.32 -10.57 -10.58
N PRO A 14 12.58 -10.10 -11.62
CA PRO A 14 11.73 -10.90 -12.50
C PRO A 14 12.48 -11.63 -13.64
N TYR A 15 11.99 -12.83 -13.98
CA TYR A 15 12.54 -13.68 -15.03
C TYR A 15 12.08 -13.22 -16.42
N TYR A 16 12.89 -12.41 -17.11
CA TYR A 16 12.60 -11.91 -18.45
C TYR A 16 13.17 -12.80 -19.56
N GLY A 17 12.35 -13.04 -20.59
CA GLY A 17 12.79 -13.83 -21.74
C GLY A 17 12.18 -13.38 -23.05
N ARG A 18 12.77 -13.88 -24.13
CA ARG A 18 12.38 -13.64 -25.50
C ARG A 18 11.39 -14.70 -25.95
N SER A 19 10.40 -14.30 -26.73
CA SER A 19 9.47 -15.19 -27.41
C SER A 19 9.19 -14.68 -28.82
N GLY A 20 8.83 -15.57 -29.73
CA GLY A 20 8.30 -15.17 -31.03
C GLY A 20 7.01 -14.37 -30.89
N PHE A 21 6.72 -13.47 -31.82
CA PHE A 21 5.50 -12.64 -31.80
C PHE A 21 4.22 -13.49 -31.77
N SER A 22 4.18 -14.60 -32.51
CA SER A 22 3.07 -15.57 -32.52
C SER A 22 2.84 -16.27 -31.19
N HIS A 23 3.81 -16.24 -30.27
CA HIS A 23 3.74 -16.89 -28.96
C HIS A 23 3.47 -15.90 -27.83
N ALA A 24 3.33 -14.60 -28.11
CA ALA A 24 3.15 -13.58 -27.08
C ALA A 24 1.89 -13.82 -26.21
N THR A 25 0.77 -14.23 -26.82
CA THR A 25 -0.46 -14.53 -26.07
C THR A 25 -0.29 -15.74 -25.15
N LEU A 26 0.36 -16.80 -25.63
CA LEU A 26 0.66 -17.99 -24.83
C LEU A 26 1.57 -17.64 -23.65
N VAL A 27 2.66 -16.90 -23.89
CA VAL A 27 3.59 -16.47 -22.83
C VAL A 27 2.87 -15.66 -21.76
N LYS A 28 1.99 -14.72 -22.15
CA LYS A 28 1.17 -13.96 -21.20
C LYS A 28 0.23 -14.86 -20.38
N GLN A 29 -0.33 -15.90 -21.00
CA GLN A 29 -1.19 -16.85 -20.32
C GLN A 29 -0.40 -17.70 -19.31
N LEU A 30 0.77 -18.21 -19.69
CA LEU A 30 1.65 -18.99 -18.81
C LEU A 30 2.17 -18.17 -17.62
N CYS A 31 2.45 -16.87 -17.81
CA CYS A 31 2.83 -15.99 -16.70
C CYS A 31 1.68 -15.74 -15.70
N GLY A 32 0.42 -15.94 -16.10
CA GLY A 32 -0.77 -15.71 -15.28
C GLY A 32 -0.86 -14.28 -14.71
N SER A 33 -1.27 -14.17 -13.44
CA SER A 33 -1.36 -12.90 -12.71
C SER A 33 0.01 -12.30 -12.35
N THR A 34 1.08 -13.10 -12.43
CA THR A 34 2.45 -12.69 -12.06
C THR A 34 3.25 -12.13 -13.24
N ARG A 35 2.59 -11.90 -14.38
CA ARG A 35 3.19 -11.34 -15.59
C ARG A 35 3.76 -9.94 -15.34
N THR A 36 4.95 -9.71 -15.87
CA THR A 36 5.59 -8.39 -15.91
C THR A 36 6.04 -8.08 -17.33
N TRP A 37 5.97 -6.81 -17.71
CA TRP A 37 6.42 -6.31 -19.00
C TRP A 37 7.58 -5.34 -18.77
N ASP A 38 8.70 -5.57 -19.45
CA ASP A 38 9.80 -4.61 -19.53
C ASP A 38 9.56 -3.72 -20.77
N PRO A 39 9.19 -2.44 -20.61
CA PRO A 39 8.92 -1.56 -21.74
C PRO A 39 10.18 -1.19 -22.53
N VAL A 40 11.36 -1.19 -21.87
CA VAL A 40 12.64 -0.83 -22.50
C VAL A 40 13.12 -1.96 -23.39
N ARG A 41 13.13 -3.19 -22.85
CA ARG A 41 13.61 -4.37 -23.60
C ARG A 41 12.52 -5.01 -24.46
N LYS A 42 11.27 -4.61 -24.26
CA LYS A 42 10.07 -5.17 -24.90
C LYS A 42 9.94 -6.68 -24.65
N LEU A 43 10.06 -7.09 -23.39
CA LEU A 43 10.07 -8.49 -22.97
C LEU A 43 9.00 -8.80 -21.93
N TRP A 44 8.40 -9.98 -22.06
CA TRP A 44 7.54 -10.54 -21.02
C TRP A 44 8.36 -11.38 -20.05
N GLY A 45 7.99 -11.30 -18.78
CA GLY A 45 8.57 -12.10 -17.71
C GLY A 45 7.57 -12.45 -16.63
N THR A 46 8.07 -13.12 -15.59
CA THR A 46 7.30 -13.47 -14.39
C THR A 46 8.17 -13.32 -13.14
N ARG A 47 7.55 -13.05 -11.99
CA ARG A 47 8.19 -13.11 -10.67
C ARG A 47 7.98 -14.45 -9.96
N CYS A 48 7.17 -15.34 -10.53
CA CYS A 48 6.80 -16.60 -9.92
C CYS A 48 7.66 -17.75 -10.46
N THR A 49 8.24 -18.53 -9.56
CA THR A 49 9.06 -19.71 -9.89
C THR A 49 8.24 -20.80 -10.58
N ASP A 50 6.97 -20.96 -10.24
CA ASP A 50 6.09 -21.94 -10.89
C ASP A 50 5.78 -21.55 -12.33
N ALA A 51 5.43 -20.29 -12.57
CA ALA A 51 5.20 -19.77 -13.92
C ALA A 51 6.48 -19.83 -14.78
N LEU A 52 7.67 -19.67 -14.17
CA LEU A 52 8.94 -19.87 -14.88
C LEU A 52 9.09 -21.31 -15.39
N GLN A 53 8.69 -22.32 -14.61
CA GLN A 53 8.72 -23.72 -15.08
C GLN A 53 7.83 -23.92 -16.30
N ASP A 54 6.61 -23.39 -16.27
CA ASP A 54 5.67 -23.53 -17.38
C ASP A 54 6.19 -22.84 -18.66
N LEU A 55 6.81 -21.66 -18.51
CA LEU A 55 7.47 -20.95 -19.61
C LEU A 55 8.60 -21.78 -20.23
N VAL A 56 9.45 -22.35 -19.38
CA VAL A 56 10.59 -23.16 -19.81
C VAL A 56 10.16 -24.47 -20.46
N ALA A 57 9.15 -25.13 -19.90
CA ALA A 57 8.57 -26.36 -20.42
C ALA A 57 7.89 -26.14 -21.77
N SER A 58 7.28 -24.96 -22.00
CA SER A 58 6.64 -24.63 -23.28
C SER A 58 7.60 -24.64 -24.47
N GLY A 59 8.89 -24.37 -24.23
CA GLY A 59 9.89 -24.18 -25.28
C GLY A 59 9.64 -22.99 -26.22
N LYS A 60 8.60 -22.17 -25.97
CA LYS A 60 8.25 -20.98 -26.76
C LYS A 60 8.84 -19.69 -26.22
N TRP A 61 9.49 -19.78 -25.07
CA TRP A 61 10.12 -18.69 -24.34
C TRP A 61 11.56 -19.08 -24.01
N HIS A 62 12.48 -18.12 -24.13
CA HIS A 62 13.91 -18.32 -23.89
C HIS A 62 14.46 -17.23 -22.96
N PRO A 63 15.14 -17.57 -21.85
CA PRO A 63 15.63 -16.59 -20.88
C PRO A 63 16.66 -15.64 -21.49
N VAL A 64 16.60 -14.35 -21.12
CA VAL A 64 17.59 -13.36 -21.58
C VAL A 64 18.95 -13.60 -20.94
N GLY A 65 20.01 -13.48 -21.74
CA GLY A 65 21.40 -13.59 -21.26
C GLY A 65 21.86 -15.04 -21.06
N ILE A 66 21.01 -16.03 -21.30
CA ILE A 66 21.37 -17.45 -21.30
C ILE A 66 21.50 -17.89 -22.75
N GLU A 67 22.61 -18.54 -23.10
CA GLU A 67 22.82 -19.04 -24.45
C GLU A 67 21.96 -20.27 -24.76
N HIS A 68 21.68 -20.52 -26.03
CA HIS A 68 20.78 -21.62 -26.43
C HIS A 68 21.36 -22.99 -26.08
N GLU A 69 22.68 -23.13 -26.15
CA GLU A 69 23.43 -24.31 -25.71
C GLU A 69 23.27 -24.58 -24.21
N TRP A 70 23.03 -23.56 -23.39
CA TRP A 70 22.88 -23.72 -21.94
C TRP A 70 21.43 -24.02 -21.53
N LYS A 71 20.50 -24.16 -22.49
CA LYS A 71 19.08 -24.44 -22.21
C LYS A 71 18.88 -25.65 -21.31
N GLY A 72 19.62 -26.74 -21.53
CA GLY A 72 19.53 -27.94 -20.70
C GLY A 72 20.05 -27.73 -19.27
N HIS A 73 21.10 -26.91 -19.10
CA HIS A 73 21.60 -26.53 -17.77
C HIS A 73 20.58 -25.64 -17.06
N PHE A 74 20.00 -24.68 -17.77
CA PHE A 74 18.96 -23.79 -17.25
C PHE A 74 17.72 -24.56 -16.78
N GLN A 75 17.24 -25.51 -17.57
CA GLN A 75 16.10 -26.36 -17.22
C GLN A 75 16.31 -27.11 -15.90
N ARG A 76 17.46 -27.80 -15.76
CA ARG A 76 17.81 -28.52 -14.52
C ARG A 76 17.95 -27.58 -13.33
N ALA A 77 18.62 -26.44 -13.51
CA ALA A 77 18.82 -25.47 -12.45
C ALA A 77 17.51 -24.81 -12.00
N ALA A 78 16.63 -24.46 -12.94
CA ALA A 78 15.32 -23.89 -12.62
C ALA A 78 14.46 -24.89 -11.85
N GLN A 79 14.49 -26.17 -12.22
CA GLN A 79 13.77 -27.23 -11.51
C GLN A 79 14.29 -27.35 -10.07
N LYS A 80 15.61 -27.45 -9.89
CA LYS A 80 16.23 -27.50 -8.57
C LYS A 80 15.89 -26.27 -7.73
N HIS A 81 15.94 -25.08 -8.31
CA HIS A 81 15.57 -23.84 -7.63
C HIS A 81 14.12 -23.84 -7.12
N ARG A 82 13.18 -24.44 -7.88
CA ARG A 82 11.80 -24.63 -7.42
C ARG A 82 11.73 -25.61 -6.24
N GLU A 83 12.42 -26.74 -6.34
CA GLU A 83 12.46 -27.76 -5.29
C GLU A 83 13.02 -27.17 -3.99
N ASP A 84 14.11 -26.39 -4.08
CA ASP A 84 14.72 -25.71 -2.94
C ASP A 84 13.77 -24.65 -2.34
N ALA A 85 13.11 -23.84 -3.17
CA ALA A 85 12.13 -22.85 -2.71
C ALA A 85 10.93 -23.51 -2.02
N GLN A 86 10.43 -24.63 -2.55
CA GLN A 86 9.34 -25.40 -1.93
C GLN A 86 9.78 -26.01 -0.60
N ALA A 87 10.99 -26.55 -0.51
CA ALA A 87 11.54 -27.09 0.73
C ALA A 87 11.69 -26.01 1.81
N GLN A 88 12.16 -24.82 1.44
CA GLN A 88 12.26 -23.67 2.34
C GLN A 88 10.88 -23.21 2.84
N TRP A 89 9.89 -23.12 1.95
CA TRP A 89 8.53 -22.76 2.35
C TRP A 89 7.92 -23.78 3.31
N ASN A 90 8.09 -25.08 3.03
CA ASN A 90 7.64 -26.15 3.93
C ASN A 90 8.32 -26.03 5.31
N ALA A 91 9.65 -25.82 5.35
CA ALA A 91 10.39 -25.65 6.59
C ALA A 91 9.94 -24.42 7.39
N GLN A 92 9.63 -23.30 6.72
CA GLN A 92 9.07 -22.10 7.36
C GLN A 92 7.68 -22.37 7.96
N GLN A 93 6.82 -23.11 7.24
CA GLN A 93 5.50 -23.50 7.74
C GLN A 93 5.60 -24.40 8.98
N GLU A 94 6.53 -25.36 8.99
CA GLU A 94 6.79 -26.20 10.15
C GLU A 94 7.34 -25.40 11.33
N ALA A 95 8.28 -24.47 11.09
CA ALA A 95 8.80 -23.57 12.12
C ALA A 95 7.71 -22.68 12.72
N GLN A 96 6.84 -22.10 11.89
CA GLN A 96 5.71 -21.27 12.35
C GLN A 96 4.73 -22.09 13.20
N LYS A 97 4.42 -23.33 12.79
CA LYS A 97 3.57 -24.23 13.59
C LYS A 97 4.22 -24.59 14.92
N ALA A 98 5.53 -24.84 14.95
CA ALA A 98 6.26 -25.13 16.17
C ALA A 98 6.29 -23.93 17.13
N GLU A 99 6.49 -22.72 16.60
CA GLU A 99 6.46 -21.48 17.38
C GLU A 99 5.05 -21.21 17.95
N ALA A 100 4.00 -21.39 17.14
CA ALA A 100 2.62 -21.25 17.60
C ALA A 100 2.28 -22.26 18.72
N ALA A 101 2.71 -23.52 18.58
CA ALA A 101 2.52 -24.54 19.61
C ALA A 101 3.30 -24.21 20.90
N ALA A 102 4.52 -23.67 20.78
CA ALA A 102 5.32 -23.23 21.92
C ALA A 102 4.67 -22.02 22.64
N ALA A 103 4.13 -21.07 21.88
CA ALA A 103 3.41 -19.92 22.42
C ALA A 103 2.12 -20.34 23.15
N GLU A 104 1.38 -21.29 22.58
CA GLU A 104 0.19 -21.85 23.22
C GLU A 104 0.54 -22.60 24.52
N ALA A 105 1.60 -23.42 24.50
CA ALA A 105 2.08 -24.12 25.69
C ALA A 105 2.54 -23.13 26.79
N ALA A 106 3.24 -22.06 26.41
CA ALA A 106 3.66 -21.01 27.34
C ALA A 106 2.45 -20.26 27.93
N ALA A 107 1.45 -19.93 27.11
CA ALA A 107 0.20 -19.31 27.56
C ALA A 107 -0.59 -20.24 28.50
N ALA A 108 -0.65 -21.54 28.21
CA ALA A 108 -1.28 -22.53 29.09
C ALA A 108 -0.53 -22.67 30.42
N ALA A 109 0.82 -22.65 30.41
CA ALA A 109 1.63 -22.68 31.61
C ALA A 109 1.44 -21.42 32.48
N LEU A 110 1.31 -20.24 31.86
CA LEU A 110 1.00 -18.99 32.57
C LEU A 110 -0.37 -19.05 33.24
N LYS A 111 -1.40 -19.52 32.53
CA LYS A 111 -2.75 -19.73 33.10
C LYS A 111 -2.74 -20.68 34.29
N ARG A 112 -1.90 -21.72 34.26
CA ARG A 112 -1.72 -22.65 35.40
C ARG A 112 -0.97 -22.02 36.57
N ARG A 113 -0.11 -21.02 36.32
CA ARG A 113 0.71 -20.33 37.33
C ARG A 113 0.02 -19.15 38.01
N THR A 114 -1.08 -18.63 37.48
CA THR A 114 -1.94 -17.65 38.17
C THR A 114 -2.89 -18.38 39.13
N PRO A 115 -2.63 -18.42 40.45
CA PRO A 115 -3.62 -18.88 41.39
C PRO A 115 -4.83 -17.95 41.38
N ALA A 116 -6.03 -18.51 41.55
CA ALA A 116 -7.30 -17.78 41.73
C ALA A 116 -7.30 -16.77 42.91
N SER A 117 -6.20 -16.67 43.66
CA SER A 117 -6.01 -15.76 44.79
C SER A 117 -5.64 -14.32 44.43
N TRP A 118 -5.29 -14.02 43.16
CA TRP A 118 -5.09 -12.62 42.73
C TRP A 118 -6.39 -11.92 42.28
N VAL A 119 -7.55 -12.59 42.37
CA VAL A 119 -8.89 -11.99 42.21
C VAL A 119 -9.50 -11.66 43.59
N ILE A 120 -8.69 -11.13 44.52
CA ILE A 120 -9.18 -10.54 45.76
C ILE A 120 -8.52 -9.15 45.90
N ALA A 121 -9.16 -8.13 45.32
CA ALA A 121 -9.27 -6.77 45.88
C ALA A 121 -9.66 -5.74 44.80
N SER A 122 -10.87 -5.84 44.26
CA SER A 122 -11.61 -4.64 43.81
C SER A 122 -12.92 -4.60 44.58
N ARG A 123 -12.77 -4.25 45.87
CA ARG A 123 -13.86 -3.79 46.72
C ARG A 123 -14.50 -2.56 46.07
N THR A 124 -15.76 -2.72 45.72
CA THR A 124 -16.75 -1.68 45.47
C THR A 124 -16.78 -0.63 46.60
N PRO A 125 -16.74 0.68 46.29
CA PRO A 125 -17.32 1.70 47.14
C PRO A 125 -18.74 2.03 46.67
N LYS A 126 -19.66 1.97 47.63
CA LYS A 126 -21.07 2.39 47.57
C LYS A 126 -21.20 3.87 47.16
N LYS A 127 -22.20 4.13 46.31
CA LYS A 127 -22.87 5.43 46.04
C LYS A 127 -23.06 6.30 47.28
N PRO A 128 -23.14 7.62 47.07
CA PRO A 128 -24.34 8.34 47.49
C PRO A 128 -25.11 8.95 46.31
N LYS A 129 -26.39 9.09 46.59
CA LYS A 129 -27.51 9.49 45.75
C LYS A 129 -27.82 10.93 46.14
N ASP A 130 -27.79 11.87 45.21
CA ASP A 130 -28.48 13.13 45.36
C ASP A 130 -29.24 13.48 44.08
N ALA A 131 -30.47 13.89 44.31
CA ALA A 131 -31.46 14.27 43.33
C ALA A 131 -31.47 15.80 43.23
N THR A 132 -31.54 16.35 42.02
CA THR A 132 -32.36 17.54 41.79
C THR A 132 -32.78 17.61 40.33
N ALA A 133 -34.10 17.58 40.12
CA ALA A 133 -34.73 17.96 38.88
C ALA A 133 -34.64 19.48 38.70
N SER A 134 -34.48 19.97 37.48
CA SER A 134 -34.93 21.32 37.14
C SER A 134 -35.50 21.35 35.72
N ALA A 135 -36.67 21.97 35.63
CA ALA A 135 -37.56 22.00 34.49
C ALA A 135 -37.20 23.15 33.52
N ARG A 136 -37.25 22.80 32.22
CA ARG A 136 -37.87 23.52 31.09
C ARG A 136 -38.06 25.06 31.18
N ALA A 137 -37.52 25.78 30.19
CA ALA A 137 -38.26 26.76 29.37
C ALA A 137 -37.48 27.13 28.08
N PRO A 138 -38.17 27.51 26.97
CA PRO A 138 -37.58 27.81 25.67
C PRO A 138 -37.35 29.32 25.46
N GLU A 139 -36.29 29.72 24.76
CA GLU A 139 -36.13 31.12 24.33
C GLU A 139 -35.48 31.27 22.94
N ALA A 140 -36.25 31.94 22.07
CA ALA A 140 -36.03 32.71 20.84
C ALA A 140 -34.62 32.84 20.17
N PRO A 141 -34.59 33.12 18.83
CA PRO A 141 -33.38 33.05 18.02
C PRO A 141 -32.49 34.28 18.23
N ARG A 142 -31.23 34.06 18.61
CA ARG A 142 -30.21 35.10 18.65
C ARG A 142 -29.25 34.97 17.46
N ALA A 143 -29.09 36.11 16.79
CA ALA A 143 -28.26 36.34 15.64
C ALA A 143 -26.84 35.80 15.78
N SER A 144 -26.34 35.26 14.68
CA SER A 144 -25.01 34.70 14.47
C SER A 144 -23.91 35.68 14.89
N ALA A 145 -23.29 35.43 16.04
CA ALA A 145 -22.00 36.00 16.40
C ALA A 145 -20.88 35.20 15.71
N PRO A 146 -19.74 35.83 15.36
CA PRO A 146 -18.63 35.16 14.70
C PRO A 146 -18.07 34.05 15.61
N ARG A 147 -18.00 32.84 15.06
CA ARG A 147 -17.55 31.63 15.74
C ARG A 147 -16.11 31.83 16.23
N ALA A 148 -15.88 31.66 17.52
CA ALA A 148 -14.53 31.66 18.09
C ALA A 148 -13.66 30.59 17.41
N PRO A 149 -12.33 30.82 17.29
CA PRO A 149 -11.43 29.84 16.71
C PRO A 149 -11.50 28.55 17.54
N SER A 150 -11.89 27.46 16.89
CA SER A 150 -11.84 26.11 17.45
C SER A 150 -10.43 25.83 17.95
N GLU A 151 -10.32 25.23 19.13
CA GLU A 151 -9.07 24.82 19.77
C GLU A 151 -8.13 24.11 18.76
N PRO A 152 -6.81 24.32 18.85
CA PRO A 152 -5.86 23.68 17.95
C PRO A 152 -5.96 22.17 18.15
N LEU A 153 -6.54 21.49 17.15
CA LEU A 153 -6.50 20.03 17.03
C LEU A 153 -5.04 19.60 17.21
N THR A 154 -4.78 18.77 18.20
CA THR A 154 -3.45 18.28 18.55
C THR A 154 -2.86 17.58 17.33
N ARG A 155 -2.01 18.29 16.57
CA ARG A 155 -1.38 17.77 15.35
C ARG A 155 -0.42 16.66 15.74
N THR A 156 -0.75 15.42 15.40
CA THR A 156 0.17 14.29 15.50
C THR A 156 1.04 14.22 14.25
N GLY A 157 2.31 14.65 14.33
CA GLY A 157 3.28 14.40 13.26
C GLY A 157 4.28 15.53 13.00
N VAL A 158 4.75 15.58 11.76
CA VAL A 158 5.72 16.56 11.23
C VAL A 158 4.98 17.83 10.83
N GLU A 159 5.51 19.00 11.19
CA GLU A 159 4.95 20.30 10.78
C GLU A 159 5.10 20.51 9.26
N PRO A 160 4.08 21.05 8.57
CA PRO A 160 4.15 21.29 7.14
C PRO A 160 5.14 22.40 6.82
N THR A 161 5.83 22.25 5.70
CA THR A 161 6.70 23.32 5.20
C THR A 161 5.87 24.43 4.56
N PRO A 162 6.37 25.69 4.52
CA PRO A 162 5.65 26.79 3.87
C PRO A 162 5.31 26.51 2.40
N THR A 163 6.17 25.76 1.71
CA THR A 163 5.94 25.34 0.32
C THR A 163 4.78 24.37 0.20
N GLU A 164 4.65 23.41 1.13
CA GLU A 164 3.54 22.45 1.13
C GLU A 164 2.20 23.16 1.36
N VAL A 165 2.16 24.09 2.32
CA VAL A 165 0.95 24.89 2.60
C VAL A 165 0.56 25.72 1.38
N ALA A 166 1.52 26.39 0.74
CA ALA A 166 1.28 27.20 -0.44
C ALA A 166 0.77 26.36 -1.61
N GLU A 167 1.31 25.16 -1.81
CA GLU A 167 0.91 24.28 -2.90
C GLU A 167 -0.47 23.65 -2.67
N CYS A 168 -0.78 23.21 -1.45
CA CYS A 168 -2.13 22.78 -1.09
C CYS A 168 -3.16 23.91 -1.28
N ALA A 169 -2.81 25.14 -0.91
CA ALA A 169 -3.65 26.31 -1.15
C ALA A 169 -3.84 26.59 -2.65
N ARG A 170 -2.77 26.47 -3.46
CA ARG A 170 -2.83 26.62 -4.93
C ARG A 170 -3.77 25.60 -5.58
N LEU A 171 -3.79 24.37 -5.06
CA LEU A 171 -4.69 23.31 -5.51
C LEU A 171 -6.14 23.46 -5.01
N GLY A 172 -6.40 24.40 -4.09
CA GLY A 172 -7.71 24.64 -3.52
C GLY A 172 -8.09 23.65 -2.40
N VAL A 173 -7.11 23.03 -1.75
CA VAL A 173 -7.37 22.13 -0.61
C VAL A 173 -7.72 22.97 0.63
N THR A 174 -8.86 22.66 1.24
CA THR A 174 -9.35 23.37 2.45
C THR A 174 -8.67 22.87 3.73
N HIS A 175 -8.73 23.67 4.80
CA HIS A 175 -8.16 23.27 6.09
C HIS A 175 -8.88 22.05 6.67
N GLU A 176 -10.20 21.97 6.48
CA GLU A 176 -11.04 20.83 6.84
C GLU A 176 -10.61 19.56 6.09
N ALA A 177 -10.32 19.66 4.79
CA ALA A 177 -9.80 18.57 4.00
C ALA A 177 -8.41 18.11 4.46
N ILE A 178 -7.52 19.05 4.81
CA ILE A 178 -6.19 18.72 5.37
C ILE A 178 -6.35 17.97 6.70
N ALA A 179 -7.25 18.39 7.58
CA ALA A 179 -7.53 17.68 8.83
C ALA A 179 -8.14 16.29 8.57
N PHE A 180 -9.13 16.21 7.68
CA PHE A 180 -9.77 14.95 7.28
C PHE A 180 -8.79 13.95 6.67
N SER A 181 -7.77 14.42 5.95
CA SER A 181 -6.75 13.57 5.32
C SER A 181 -5.98 12.68 6.30
N ASP A 182 -5.93 13.04 7.59
CA ASP A 182 -5.30 12.19 8.60
C ASP A 182 -6.06 10.87 8.80
N THR A 183 -7.37 10.86 8.55
CA THR A 183 -8.20 9.64 8.63
C THR A 183 -7.98 8.71 7.43
N LEU A 184 -7.43 9.21 6.32
CA LEU A 184 -7.29 8.47 5.07
C LEU A 184 -6.03 7.61 5.05
N ASN A 185 -6.21 6.28 5.00
CA ASN A 185 -5.10 5.33 4.89
C ASN A 185 -4.47 5.31 3.49
N MET A 186 -5.22 5.69 2.44
CA MET A 186 -4.73 5.67 1.06
C MET A 186 -3.59 6.65 0.79
N LEU A 187 -3.46 7.72 1.59
CA LEU A 187 -2.39 8.71 1.45
C LEU A 187 -1.04 8.21 1.98
N GLY A 188 -0.94 6.95 2.38
CA GLY A 188 0.27 6.28 2.87
C GLY A 188 0.52 6.49 4.38
N PRO A 189 1.70 6.10 4.89
CA PRO A 189 1.97 6.07 6.34
C PRO A 189 1.90 7.45 7.00
N ARG A 190 1.47 7.45 8.28
CA ARG A 190 1.42 8.63 9.16
C ARG A 190 2.76 8.82 9.89
N GLY A 191 3.05 10.04 10.33
CA GLY A 191 4.18 10.36 11.19
C GLY A 191 5.52 10.64 10.48
N THR A 192 5.64 10.37 9.17
CA THR A 192 6.84 10.70 8.39
C THR A 192 6.71 11.96 7.55
N LEU A 193 5.48 12.42 7.30
CA LEU A 193 5.16 13.62 6.54
C LEU A 193 4.02 14.37 7.24
N SER A 194 3.94 15.68 7.01
CA SER A 194 2.77 16.50 7.32
C SER A 194 1.54 16.02 6.54
N ASN A 195 0.34 16.43 6.94
CA ASN A 195 -0.88 16.08 6.20
C ASN A 195 -0.84 16.68 4.78
N GLU A 196 -0.38 17.92 4.67
CA GLU A 196 -0.12 18.62 3.42
C GLU A 196 0.89 17.84 2.56
N GLY A 197 2.01 17.40 3.13
CA GLY A 197 3.01 16.58 2.45
C GLY A 197 2.47 15.22 1.99
N ARG A 198 1.57 14.57 2.74
CA ARG A 198 0.91 13.33 2.34
C ARG A 198 -0.02 13.54 1.15
N ILE A 199 -0.80 14.62 1.15
CA ILE A 199 -1.66 15.04 0.04
C ILE A 199 -0.83 15.31 -1.22
N LEU A 200 0.27 16.05 -1.09
CA LEU A 200 1.14 16.37 -2.23
C LEU A 200 1.90 15.15 -2.75
N ARG A 201 2.33 14.23 -1.87
CA ARG A 201 2.87 12.93 -2.30
C ARG A 201 1.85 12.14 -3.11
N TRP A 202 0.59 12.16 -2.71
CA TRP A 202 -0.48 11.52 -3.49
C TRP A 202 -0.64 12.18 -4.86
N CYS A 203 -0.52 13.50 -4.95
CA CYS A 203 -0.49 14.20 -6.24
C CYS A 203 0.69 13.74 -7.12
N LEU A 204 1.87 13.47 -6.57
CA LEU A 204 2.99 12.89 -7.34
C LEU A 204 2.65 11.50 -7.92
N ALA A 205 1.88 10.69 -7.20
CA ALA A 205 1.36 9.43 -7.74
C ALA A 205 0.39 9.68 -8.90
N LEU A 206 -0.52 10.65 -8.77
CA LEU A 206 -1.44 11.05 -9.85
C LEU A 206 -0.72 11.63 -11.07
N THR A 207 0.40 12.33 -10.87
CA THR A 207 1.28 12.79 -11.95
C THR A 207 1.87 11.60 -12.71
N SER A 208 2.29 10.56 -11.99
CA SER A 208 2.80 9.32 -12.60
C SER A 208 1.70 8.62 -13.41
N GLU A 209 0.48 8.54 -12.88
CA GLU A 209 -0.68 8.01 -13.60
C GLU A 209 -1.03 8.82 -14.85
N ALA A 210 -1.06 10.16 -14.76
CA ALA A 210 -1.28 11.02 -15.92
C ALA A 210 -0.23 10.78 -17.00
N ARG A 211 1.03 10.60 -16.61
CA ARG A 211 2.10 10.28 -17.55
C ARG A 211 1.91 8.93 -18.24
N TYR A 212 1.42 7.91 -17.53
CA TYR A 212 1.14 6.59 -18.12
C TYR A 212 0.07 6.63 -19.24
N GLU A 213 -0.83 7.62 -19.25
CA GLU A 213 -1.78 7.80 -20.35
C GLU A 213 -1.09 8.06 -21.69
N PHE A 214 0.13 8.59 -21.65
CA PHE A 214 0.95 8.92 -22.82
C PHE A 214 2.05 7.90 -23.09
N GLU A 215 2.08 6.72 -22.45
CA GLU A 215 3.17 5.72 -22.57
C GLU A 215 3.46 5.31 -24.03
N ARG A 216 2.47 5.43 -24.92
CA ARG A 216 2.61 5.12 -26.36
C ARG A 216 2.89 6.33 -27.24
N SER A 217 2.87 7.54 -26.69
CA SER A 217 3.21 8.77 -27.40
C SER A 217 4.72 8.93 -27.50
N ALA A 218 5.19 9.52 -28.62
CA ALA A 218 6.58 9.96 -28.74
C ALA A 218 6.94 11.01 -27.67
N ASP A 219 5.93 11.75 -27.19
CA ASP A 219 6.08 12.85 -26.24
C ASP A 219 5.93 12.41 -24.77
N TYR A 220 6.07 11.11 -24.46
CA TYR A 220 5.89 10.54 -23.13
C TYR A 220 6.75 11.20 -22.02
N PHE A 221 7.90 11.74 -22.39
CA PHE A 221 8.81 12.43 -21.47
C PHE A 221 8.62 13.94 -21.46
N GLU A 222 7.82 14.50 -22.37
CA GLU A 222 7.64 15.94 -22.50
C GLU A 222 6.73 16.47 -21.38
N PRO A 223 7.26 17.26 -20.42
CA PRO A 223 6.48 17.75 -19.29
C PRO A 223 5.25 18.54 -19.72
N ASN A 224 5.39 19.28 -20.82
CA ASN A 224 4.35 20.11 -21.45
C ASN A 224 3.10 19.30 -21.85
N VAL A 225 3.23 17.98 -22.04
CA VAL A 225 2.15 17.10 -22.47
C VAL A 225 1.42 16.49 -21.29
N TYR A 226 2.14 15.90 -20.33
CA TYR A 226 1.49 15.20 -19.21
C TYR A 226 1.20 16.09 -18.00
N LEU A 227 1.91 17.21 -17.81
CA LEU A 227 1.69 18.10 -16.66
C LEU A 227 0.30 18.74 -16.65
N PRO A 228 -0.28 19.24 -17.77
CA PRO A 228 -1.64 19.77 -17.75
C PRO A 228 -2.68 18.73 -17.29
N VAL A 229 -2.53 17.48 -17.74
CA VAL A 229 -3.40 16.37 -17.33
C VAL A 229 -3.19 16.04 -15.85
N ALA A 230 -1.95 16.03 -15.38
CA ALA A 230 -1.64 15.86 -13.96
C ALA A 230 -2.27 16.98 -13.11
N GLU A 231 -2.14 18.24 -13.53
CA GLU A 231 -2.75 19.37 -12.83
C GLU A 231 -4.28 19.27 -12.75
N GLU A 232 -4.94 18.84 -13.83
CA GLU A 232 -6.39 18.58 -13.82
C GLU A 232 -6.74 17.50 -12.79
N LYS A 233 -6.00 16.39 -12.78
CA LYS A 233 -6.20 15.31 -11.78
C LYS A 233 -5.95 15.80 -10.35
N HIS A 234 -4.93 16.63 -10.12
CA HIS A 234 -4.65 17.18 -8.79
C HIS A 234 -5.81 18.06 -8.29
N ARG A 235 -6.35 18.93 -9.16
CA ARG A 235 -7.49 19.79 -8.81
C ARG A 235 -8.76 18.98 -8.56
N LYS A 236 -9.02 17.96 -9.39
CA LYS A 236 -10.15 17.05 -9.19
C LYS A 236 -10.04 16.32 -7.85
N PHE A 237 -8.87 15.76 -7.55
CA PHE A 237 -8.61 15.12 -6.26
C PHE A 237 -8.80 16.08 -5.08
N ALA A 238 -8.32 17.32 -5.17
CA ALA A 238 -8.52 18.34 -4.14
C ALA A 238 -10.01 18.66 -3.93
N ALA A 239 -10.79 18.80 -5.01
CA ALA A 239 -12.24 19.03 -4.94
C ALA A 239 -12.98 17.84 -4.30
N ASP A 240 -12.65 16.62 -4.69
CA ASP A 240 -13.25 15.40 -4.13
C ASP A 240 -12.92 15.25 -2.63
N LEU A 241 -11.68 15.58 -2.23
CA LEU A 241 -11.25 15.56 -0.84
C LEU A 241 -12.00 16.60 0.01
N ASN A 242 -12.20 17.81 -0.54
CA ASN A 242 -13.01 18.84 0.11
C ASN A 242 -14.46 18.39 0.31
N ALA A 243 -15.07 17.76 -0.69
CA ALA A 243 -16.44 17.25 -0.59
C ALA A 243 -16.56 16.18 0.50
N GLN A 244 -15.64 15.21 0.54
CA GLN A 244 -15.61 14.17 1.56
C GLN A 244 -15.42 14.72 2.98
N ALA A 245 -14.59 15.77 3.13
CA ALA A 245 -14.39 16.41 4.42
C ALA A 245 -15.67 17.08 4.94
N ILE A 246 -16.45 17.71 4.05
CA ILE A 246 -17.75 18.31 4.39
C ILE A 246 -18.73 17.21 4.84
N GLU A 247 -18.81 16.11 4.08
CA GLU A 247 -19.67 14.97 4.42
C GLU A 247 -19.28 14.34 5.76
N HIS A 248 -17.98 14.21 6.04
CA HIS A 248 -17.47 13.67 7.30
C HIS A 248 -17.75 14.59 8.50
N ALA A 249 -17.81 15.92 8.29
CA ALA A 249 -18.09 16.88 9.35
C ALA A 249 -19.59 17.01 9.68
N ALA A 250 -20.49 16.67 8.74
CA ALA A 250 -21.94 16.81 8.89
C ALA A 250 -22.59 16.04 10.08
N PRO A 251 -22.19 14.79 10.43
CA PRO A 251 -22.81 14.02 11.51
C PRO A 251 -22.48 14.53 12.91
N ALA A 252 -21.48 15.40 13.07
CA ALA A 252 -21.12 15.97 14.37
C ALA A 252 -22.03 17.14 14.81
N LEU A 253 -22.98 17.54 13.96
CA LEU A 253 -23.85 18.72 14.15
C LEU A 253 -25.34 18.38 14.22
N ALA A 254 -25.73 17.10 14.07
CA ALA A 254 -27.10 16.60 14.17
C ALA A 254 -27.33 15.87 15.50
#